data_AF-A0A960SJJ2-F1
#
_entry.id   AF-A0A960SJJ2-F1
#
_cell.length_a   1.000
_cell.length_b   1.000
_cell.length_c   1.000
_cell.angle_alpha   90.00
_cell.angle_beta   90.00
_cell.angle_gamma   90.00
#
_symmetry.space_group_name_H-M   'P 1'
#
loop_
_entity.id
_entity.type
_entity.pdbx_description
1 polymer ?
#
loop_
_entity_poly.entity_id
_entity_poly.type
_entity_poly.pdbx_seq_one_letter_code
_entity_poly.pdbx_strand_id
1 'polypeptide(L)'
;MATDLAQSQDLSAAPVLYARGVASAGSQVANQVQLVGVTNAFWQFAPEGTEIPLENAQVAVNQVLAERLGIGDGDTVIVRFQKPGVIGGNAPVAGADDSLESIRCTVKTIVDDESFGRFSLEKTQVPQPSIFIPLELLQSAFEFEGRSNMILIKTSLSTEEIKTTLEKSMKLADYQLNLEWLDAAQKWEIKSDRVFIDGEVGKALTQGIPAAEPVTSYLVNDIRLGDRSTPYSIGSAVDPRSVSFLPDDLGADEIVLNSWIGDDLQARVGDSVQLTYFQSGPAGLLVEQSSSYKVRSIIPLEGLAADRSWMPNFPGISEAEVPSDWDAGLPLDLERIRDKDEEYWEKFRG
;
A
#
# COMPACT_ATOMS: atom_id res chain seq x y z
N MET A 1 -13.15 -11.61 -4.06
CA MET A 1 -14.22 -11.01 -4.90
C MET A 1 -14.50 -11.71 -6.23
N ALA A 2 -13.62 -11.69 -7.25
CA ALA A 2 -13.98 -12.19 -8.61
C ALA A 2 -14.46 -13.66 -8.63
N THR A 3 -13.78 -14.54 -7.89
CA THR A 3 -14.17 -15.94 -7.74
C THR A 3 -15.54 -16.09 -7.06
N ASP A 4 -15.84 -15.25 -6.07
CA ASP A 4 -17.13 -15.24 -5.37
C ASP A 4 -18.26 -14.81 -6.33
N LEU A 5 -18.01 -13.78 -7.15
CA LEU A 5 -18.94 -13.29 -8.16
C LEU A 5 -19.23 -14.33 -9.25
N ALA A 6 -18.21 -15.09 -9.67
CA ALA A 6 -18.35 -16.13 -10.68
C ALA A 6 -19.19 -17.34 -10.22
N GLN A 7 -19.54 -17.44 -8.92
CA GLN A 7 -20.47 -18.45 -8.42
C GLN A 7 -21.94 -18.08 -8.66
N SER A 8 -22.23 -16.82 -9.01
CA SER A 8 -23.57 -16.39 -9.38
C SER A 8 -23.96 -16.93 -10.75
N GLN A 9 -25.16 -17.49 -10.90
CA GLN A 9 -25.62 -18.04 -12.18
C GLN A 9 -25.86 -16.96 -13.25
N ASP A 10 -26.12 -15.72 -12.83
CA ASP A 10 -26.51 -14.62 -13.72
C ASP A 10 -25.31 -13.74 -14.15
N LEU A 11 -24.09 -14.09 -13.74
CA LEU A 11 -22.91 -13.25 -13.95
C LEU A 11 -21.65 -14.08 -14.18
N SER A 12 -20.93 -13.75 -15.26
CA SER A 12 -19.55 -14.22 -15.46
C SER A 12 -18.58 -13.15 -14.99
N ALA A 13 -17.57 -13.55 -14.21
CA ALA A 13 -16.51 -12.67 -13.73
C ALA A 13 -15.12 -13.25 -14.04
N ALA A 14 -14.18 -12.38 -14.42
CA ALA A 14 -12.77 -12.74 -14.55
C ALA A 14 -11.89 -11.72 -13.81
N PRO A 15 -10.99 -12.16 -12.91
CA PRO A 15 -9.99 -11.29 -12.32
C PRO A 15 -8.94 -10.91 -13.37
N VAL A 16 -8.50 -9.67 -13.35
CA VAL A 16 -7.40 -9.17 -14.18
C VAL A 16 -6.45 -8.36 -13.32
N LEU A 17 -5.15 -8.68 -13.40
CA LEU A 17 -4.11 -7.83 -12.83
C LEU A 17 -3.53 -6.99 -13.96
N TYR A 18 -3.90 -5.72 -14.00
CA TYR A 18 -3.50 -4.80 -15.04
C TYR A 18 -2.37 -3.88 -14.58
N ALA A 19 -1.27 -3.84 -15.32
CA ALA A 19 -0.14 -2.97 -15.03
C ALA A 19 0.50 -2.42 -16.32
N ARG A 20 1.50 -1.57 -16.18
CA ARG A 20 2.33 -1.09 -17.28
C ARG A 20 3.77 -1.50 -17.08
N GLY A 21 4.45 -1.75 -18.20
CA GLY A 21 5.86 -2.07 -18.19
C GLY A 21 6.55 -1.78 -19.52
N VAL A 22 7.72 -2.39 -19.67
CA VAL A 22 8.57 -2.36 -20.84
C VAL A 22 8.80 -3.81 -21.27
N ALA A 23 8.64 -4.10 -22.56
CA ALA A 23 8.97 -5.41 -23.11
C ALA A 23 10.18 -5.29 -24.03
N SER A 24 11.02 -6.32 -24.09
CA SER A 24 12.21 -6.35 -24.93
C SER A 24 12.48 -7.74 -25.49
N ALA A 25 13.00 -7.79 -26.71
CA ALA A 25 13.45 -9.00 -27.37
C ALA A 25 14.72 -8.68 -28.17
N GLY A 26 15.84 -9.32 -27.82
CA GLY A 26 17.16 -8.96 -28.37
C GLY A 26 17.49 -7.49 -28.14
N SER A 27 17.69 -6.73 -29.22
CA SER A 27 17.94 -5.28 -29.17
C SER A 27 16.68 -4.42 -29.27
N GLN A 28 15.51 -5.01 -29.53
CA GLN A 28 14.26 -4.29 -29.68
C GLN A 28 13.60 -4.05 -28.32
N VAL A 29 13.04 -2.86 -28.13
CA VAL A 29 12.39 -2.44 -26.89
C VAL A 29 11.06 -1.75 -27.19
N ALA A 30 10.01 -2.15 -26.48
CA ALA A 30 8.70 -1.54 -26.49
C ALA A 30 8.41 -0.95 -25.10
N ASN A 31 8.18 0.36 -25.04
CA ASN A 31 7.78 1.06 -23.81
C ASN A 31 6.25 1.13 -23.70
N GLN A 32 5.76 1.38 -22.48
CA GLN A 32 4.33 1.53 -22.17
C GLN A 32 3.49 0.32 -22.60
N VAL A 33 4.04 -0.88 -22.42
CA VAL A 33 3.35 -2.14 -22.73
C VAL A 33 2.32 -2.41 -21.64
N GLN A 34 1.10 -2.75 -22.05
CA GLN A 34 0.07 -3.23 -21.14
C GLN A 34 0.42 -4.64 -20.68
N LEU A 35 0.61 -4.81 -19.37
CA LEU A 35 0.78 -6.12 -18.76
C LEU A 35 -0.59 -6.55 -18.25
N VAL A 36 -1.14 -7.60 -18.84
CA VAL A 36 -2.49 -8.09 -18.52
C VAL A 36 -2.36 -9.48 -17.91
N GLY A 37 -2.39 -9.56 -16.59
CA GLY A 37 -2.44 -10.81 -15.84
C GLY A 37 -3.83 -11.45 -15.98
N VAL A 38 -3.91 -12.64 -16.58
CA VAL A 38 -5.16 -13.28 -16.99
C VAL A 38 -5.28 -14.72 -16.51
N THR A 39 -6.52 -15.17 -16.35
CA THR A 39 -6.89 -16.59 -16.22
C THR A 39 -7.59 -17.05 -17.50
N ASN A 40 -7.86 -18.35 -17.65
CA ASN A 40 -8.62 -18.86 -18.80
C ASN A 40 -10.02 -18.22 -18.92
N ALA A 41 -10.61 -17.78 -17.80
CA ALA A 41 -11.91 -17.10 -17.80
C ALA A 41 -11.88 -15.75 -18.53
N PHE A 42 -10.72 -15.09 -18.63
CA PHE A 42 -10.57 -13.81 -19.35
C PHE A 42 -10.96 -13.94 -20.82
N TRP A 43 -10.55 -15.02 -21.48
CA TRP A 43 -10.76 -15.21 -22.92
C TRP A 43 -12.23 -15.42 -23.30
N GLN A 44 -13.07 -15.79 -22.34
CA GLN A 44 -14.53 -15.91 -22.54
C GLN A 44 -15.23 -14.55 -22.71
N PHE A 45 -14.52 -13.45 -22.44
CA PHE A 45 -15.00 -12.09 -22.66
C PHE A 45 -14.62 -11.54 -24.03
N ALA A 46 -13.76 -12.23 -24.78
CA ALA A 46 -13.37 -11.83 -26.12
C ALA A 46 -14.59 -11.77 -27.06
N PRO A 47 -14.57 -10.90 -28.10
CA PRO A 47 -15.62 -10.83 -29.12
C PRO A 47 -15.99 -12.20 -29.69
N GLU A 48 -14.97 -12.99 -30.04
CA GLU A 48 -15.11 -14.41 -30.33
C GLU A 48 -14.53 -15.21 -29.16
N GLY A 49 -15.38 -16.02 -28.53
CA GLY A 49 -14.97 -16.84 -27.39
C GLY A 49 -13.79 -17.73 -27.77
N THR A 50 -12.65 -17.49 -27.13
CA THR A 50 -11.38 -18.16 -27.43
C THR A 50 -10.84 -18.83 -26.17
N GLU A 51 -9.98 -19.82 -26.32
CA GLU A 51 -9.25 -20.43 -25.21
C GLU A 51 -7.76 -20.40 -25.50
N ILE A 52 -7.03 -19.55 -24.77
CA ILE A 52 -5.57 -19.48 -24.82
C ILE A 52 -5.04 -19.88 -23.45
N PRO A 53 -4.90 -21.20 -23.16
CA PRO A 53 -4.32 -21.63 -21.91
C PRO A 53 -2.86 -21.20 -21.86
N LEU A 54 -2.43 -20.53 -20.80
CA LEU A 54 -1.03 -20.13 -20.61
C LEU A 54 -0.47 -20.91 -19.42
N GLU A 55 0.64 -21.62 -19.65
CA GLU A 55 1.29 -22.45 -18.62
C GLU A 55 2.70 -21.95 -18.34
N ASN A 56 3.15 -22.06 -17.09
CA ASN A 56 4.50 -21.65 -16.68
C ASN A 56 4.78 -20.18 -17.05
N ALA A 57 5.90 -19.91 -17.72
CA ALA A 57 6.28 -18.60 -18.23
C ALA A 57 5.84 -18.35 -19.70
N GLN A 58 4.79 -19.03 -20.17
CA GLN A 58 4.20 -18.75 -21.48
C GLN A 58 3.34 -17.49 -21.43
N VAL A 59 3.41 -16.69 -22.48
CA VAL A 59 2.64 -15.43 -22.63
C VAL A 59 2.01 -15.36 -24.01
N ALA A 60 0.89 -14.67 -24.12
CA ALA A 60 0.36 -14.27 -25.42
C ALA A 60 0.68 -12.79 -25.67
N VAL A 61 0.96 -12.39 -26.90
CA VAL A 61 1.25 -11.00 -27.27
C VAL A 61 0.28 -10.56 -28.34
N ASN A 62 -0.14 -9.30 -28.38
CA ASN A 62 -0.93 -8.85 -29.52
C ASN A 62 -0.05 -8.54 -30.75
N GLN A 63 -0.70 -8.40 -31.90
CA GLN A 63 -0.05 -8.07 -33.17
C GLN A 63 0.87 -6.84 -33.07
N VAL A 64 0.43 -5.79 -32.36
CA VAL A 64 1.20 -4.54 -32.21
C VAL A 64 2.53 -4.78 -31.49
N LEU A 65 2.52 -5.54 -30.38
CA LEU A 65 3.74 -5.83 -29.65
C LEU A 65 4.65 -6.77 -30.43
N ALA A 66 4.08 -7.78 -31.10
CA ALA A 66 4.81 -8.74 -31.92
C ALA A 66 5.59 -8.03 -33.05
N GLU A 67 4.92 -7.16 -33.81
CA GLU A 67 5.54 -6.37 -34.89
C GLU A 67 6.61 -5.42 -34.37
N ARG A 68 6.37 -4.77 -33.23
CA ARG A 68 7.31 -3.80 -32.64
C ARG A 68 8.59 -4.46 -32.13
N LEU A 69 8.50 -5.68 -31.64
CA LEU A 69 9.65 -6.44 -31.14
C LEU A 69 10.26 -7.38 -32.21
N GLY A 70 9.56 -7.61 -33.32
CA GLY A 70 9.97 -8.55 -34.36
C GLY A 70 9.97 -10.00 -33.87
N ILE A 71 8.96 -10.37 -33.06
CA ILE A 71 8.83 -11.69 -32.43
C ILE A 71 7.57 -12.43 -32.91
N GLY A 72 7.60 -13.76 -32.84
CA GLY A 72 6.45 -14.63 -33.06
C GLY A 72 6.40 -15.80 -32.08
N ASP A 73 5.62 -16.81 -32.41
CA ASP A 73 5.42 -18.00 -31.58
C ASP A 73 6.75 -18.73 -31.31
N GLY A 74 7.00 -19.04 -30.04
CA GLY A 74 8.22 -19.69 -29.56
C GLY A 74 9.35 -18.74 -29.18
N ASP A 75 9.26 -17.45 -29.55
CA ASP A 75 10.31 -16.48 -29.23
C ASP A 75 10.33 -16.09 -27.75
N THR A 76 11.48 -15.58 -27.29
CA THR A 76 11.65 -15.10 -25.92
C THR A 76 11.39 -13.60 -25.82
N VAL A 77 10.61 -13.20 -24.83
CA VAL A 77 10.37 -11.79 -24.46
C VAL A 77 10.72 -11.57 -23.00
N ILE A 78 11.42 -10.46 -22.70
CA ILE A 78 11.71 -10.03 -21.33
C ILE A 78 10.83 -8.84 -21.00
N VAL A 79 10.00 -8.99 -19.98
CA VAL A 79 9.14 -7.93 -19.44
C VAL A 79 9.83 -7.33 -18.23
N ARG A 80 9.87 -6.00 -18.16
CA ARG A 80 10.32 -5.21 -17.01
C ARG A 80 9.21 -4.31 -16.52
N PHE A 81 9.03 -4.21 -15.22
CA PHE A 81 8.04 -3.33 -14.60
C PHE A 81 8.50 -2.89 -13.22
N GLN A 82 7.87 -1.86 -12.71
CA GLN A 82 8.06 -1.41 -11.34
C GLN A 82 7.05 -2.12 -10.45
N LYS A 83 7.50 -2.67 -9.32
CA LYS A 83 6.61 -3.19 -8.29
C LYS A 83 5.69 -2.06 -7.79
N PRO A 84 4.38 -2.30 -7.64
CA PRO A 84 3.53 -1.31 -6.99
C PRO A 84 4.00 -1.16 -5.54
N GLY A 85 4.45 0.03 -5.15
CA GLY A 85 4.85 0.30 -3.77
C GLY A 85 3.70 0.07 -2.79
N VAL A 86 4.04 -0.37 -1.57
CA VAL A 86 3.10 -0.55 -0.45
C VAL A 86 2.44 0.78 -0.07
N ILE A 87 3.13 1.89 -0.32
CA ILE A 87 2.76 3.23 0.15
C ILE A 87 2.29 4.08 -1.04
N GLY A 88 1.11 4.70 -0.91
CA GLY A 88 0.53 5.54 -1.96
C GLY A 88 1.36 6.81 -2.21
N GLY A 89 1.53 7.21 -3.47
CA GLY A 89 2.47 8.26 -3.91
C GLY A 89 2.28 9.70 -3.37
N ASN A 90 1.38 9.93 -2.42
CA ASN A 90 1.27 11.20 -1.67
C ASN A 90 1.74 11.08 -0.20
N ALA A 91 2.01 9.87 0.27
CA ALA A 91 2.48 9.66 1.63
C ALA A 91 3.98 10.02 1.70
N PRO A 92 4.39 10.71 2.78
CA PRO A 92 5.78 11.15 2.95
C PRO A 92 6.77 9.98 3.02
N VAL A 93 6.29 8.77 3.28
CA VAL A 93 7.08 7.52 3.32
C VAL A 93 6.99 6.77 1.98
N ALA A 94 6.78 7.46 0.85
CA ALA A 94 6.89 6.86 -0.48
C ALA A 94 8.37 6.57 -0.83
N GLY A 95 9.05 5.87 0.07
CA GLY A 95 10.33 5.23 -0.18
C GLY A 95 10.15 4.32 -1.38
N ALA A 96 10.81 4.71 -2.46
CA ALA A 96 10.68 4.10 -3.76
C ALA A 96 11.21 2.66 -3.69
N ASP A 97 10.29 1.69 -3.64
CA ASP A 97 10.53 0.44 -4.33
C ASP A 97 10.51 0.73 -5.86
N ASP A 98 11.54 1.44 -6.32
CA ASP A 98 11.96 1.53 -7.72
C ASP A 98 12.67 0.22 -8.14
N SER A 99 12.41 -0.88 -7.43
CA SER A 99 12.85 -2.21 -7.78
C SER A 99 12.16 -2.60 -9.09
N LEU A 100 12.90 -2.39 -10.18
CA LEU A 100 12.55 -2.87 -11.51
C LEU A 100 12.66 -4.38 -11.51
N GLU A 101 11.53 -5.05 -11.48
CA GLU A 101 11.44 -6.50 -11.63
C GLU A 101 11.46 -6.89 -13.10
N SER A 102 11.94 -8.12 -13.35
CA SER A 102 11.96 -8.65 -14.71
C SER A 102 11.54 -10.10 -14.79
N ILE A 103 10.71 -10.42 -15.78
CA ILE A 103 10.25 -11.78 -16.06
C ILE A 103 10.68 -12.12 -17.49
N ARG A 104 11.35 -13.27 -17.64
CA ARG A 104 11.62 -13.85 -18.95
C ARG A 104 10.50 -14.81 -19.31
N CYS A 105 9.85 -14.58 -20.43
CA CYS A 105 8.71 -15.34 -20.91
C CYS A 105 8.95 -15.90 -22.32
N THR A 106 8.18 -16.93 -22.68
CA THR A 106 8.12 -17.51 -24.03
C THR A 106 6.79 -17.15 -24.67
N VAL A 107 6.81 -16.57 -25.87
CA VAL A 107 5.60 -16.27 -26.63
C VAL A 107 4.94 -17.58 -27.06
N LYS A 108 3.72 -17.83 -26.60
CA LYS A 108 2.93 -18.99 -27.02
C LYS A 108 2.21 -18.73 -28.33
N THR A 109 1.58 -17.57 -28.44
CA THR A 109 0.75 -17.19 -29.60
C THR A 109 0.71 -15.68 -29.73
N ILE A 110 0.57 -15.21 -30.95
CA ILE A 110 0.10 -13.85 -31.24
C ILE A 110 -1.43 -13.84 -31.20
N VAL A 111 -2.01 -12.82 -30.56
CA VAL A 111 -3.46 -12.65 -30.36
C VAL A 111 -4.01 -11.67 -31.40
N ASP A 112 -5.04 -12.10 -32.13
CA ASP A 112 -5.76 -11.30 -33.12
C ASP A 112 -6.86 -10.43 -32.50
N ASP A 113 -7.49 -9.58 -33.31
CA ASP A 113 -8.46 -8.59 -32.84
C ASP A 113 -9.72 -9.23 -32.23
N GLU A 114 -10.16 -10.34 -32.82
CA GLU A 114 -11.30 -11.16 -32.42
C GLU A 114 -11.07 -11.85 -31.05
N SER A 115 -9.82 -12.16 -30.73
CA SER A 115 -9.38 -12.82 -29.50
C SER A 115 -8.82 -11.86 -28.44
N PHE A 116 -9.24 -10.58 -28.42
CA PHE A 116 -8.76 -9.52 -27.52
C PHE A 116 -7.38 -8.89 -27.83
N GLY A 117 -6.85 -9.03 -29.04
CA GLY A 117 -5.63 -8.36 -29.49
C GLY A 117 -5.68 -6.83 -29.38
N ARG A 118 -6.88 -6.23 -29.37
CA ARG A 118 -7.10 -4.78 -29.13
C ARG A 118 -7.63 -4.45 -27.73
N PHE A 119 -7.52 -5.35 -26.76
CA PHE A 119 -7.99 -5.11 -25.41
C PHE A 119 -7.42 -3.80 -24.85
N SER A 120 -8.30 -2.85 -24.53
CA SER A 120 -7.92 -1.56 -23.98
C SER A 120 -9.06 -0.99 -23.13
N LEU A 121 -8.67 -0.27 -22.08
CA LEU A 121 -9.57 0.45 -21.19
C LEU A 121 -9.57 1.94 -21.47
N GLU A 122 -8.66 2.38 -22.34
CA GLU A 122 -8.58 3.75 -22.78
C GLU A 122 -9.62 4.01 -23.86
N LYS A 123 -10.18 5.23 -23.88
CA LYS A 123 -11.09 5.69 -24.94
C LYS A 123 -10.28 6.07 -26.20
N THR A 124 -9.53 5.14 -26.75
CA THR A 124 -8.68 5.31 -27.93
C THR A 124 -8.96 4.21 -28.96
N GLN A 125 -8.85 4.56 -30.24
CA GLN A 125 -8.93 3.60 -31.35
C GLN A 125 -7.57 3.05 -31.77
N VAL A 126 -6.48 3.57 -31.19
CA VAL A 126 -5.11 3.11 -31.47
C VAL A 126 -4.80 1.91 -30.57
N PRO A 127 -4.60 0.70 -31.13
CA PRO A 127 -4.27 -0.47 -30.32
C PRO A 127 -2.92 -0.26 -29.62
N GLN A 128 -2.88 -0.56 -28.33
CA GLN A 128 -1.69 -0.46 -27.51
C GLN A 128 -0.89 -1.77 -27.60
N PRO A 129 0.44 -1.76 -27.42
CA PRO A 129 1.20 -3.00 -27.28
C PRO A 129 0.80 -3.71 -25.99
N SER A 130 0.35 -4.96 -26.09
CA SER A 130 -0.19 -5.72 -24.95
C SER A 130 0.48 -7.09 -24.85
N ILE A 131 0.73 -7.52 -23.62
CA ILE A 131 1.17 -8.86 -23.29
C ILE A 131 0.24 -9.45 -22.23
N PHE A 132 -0.27 -10.65 -22.50
CA PHE A 132 -1.13 -11.42 -21.63
C PHE A 132 -0.28 -12.46 -20.91
N ILE A 133 -0.27 -12.38 -19.57
CA ILE A 133 0.60 -13.15 -18.68
C ILE A 133 -0.29 -13.98 -17.77
N PRO A 134 0.07 -15.24 -17.41
CA PRO A 134 -0.64 -15.96 -16.36
C PRO A 134 -0.80 -15.10 -15.11
N LEU A 135 -2.03 -14.98 -14.60
CA LEU A 135 -2.34 -14.13 -13.45
C LEU A 135 -1.43 -14.43 -12.26
N GLU A 136 -1.25 -15.72 -11.93
CA GLU A 136 -0.41 -16.17 -10.82
C GLU A 136 1.06 -15.78 -10.99
N LEU A 137 1.59 -15.82 -12.22
CA LEU A 137 2.96 -15.43 -12.52
C LEU A 137 3.16 -13.92 -12.28
N LEU A 138 2.22 -13.10 -12.74
CA LEU A 138 2.30 -11.65 -12.55
C LEU A 138 2.08 -11.27 -11.08
N GLN A 139 1.15 -11.94 -10.39
CA GLN A 139 0.91 -11.76 -8.95
C GLN A 139 2.15 -12.09 -8.11
N SER A 140 2.80 -13.21 -8.40
CA SER A 140 4.02 -13.63 -7.67
C SER A 140 5.14 -12.63 -7.89
N ALA A 141 5.33 -12.15 -9.11
CA ALA A 141 6.37 -11.16 -9.42
C ALA A 141 6.08 -9.77 -8.82
N PHE A 142 4.82 -9.50 -8.47
CA PHE A 142 4.37 -8.30 -7.78
C PHE A 142 4.34 -8.46 -6.26
N GLU A 143 4.58 -9.67 -5.73
CA GLU A 143 4.42 -10.01 -4.30
C GLU A 143 2.99 -9.70 -3.76
N PHE A 144 2.00 -9.87 -4.63
CA PHE A 144 0.58 -9.67 -4.32
C PHE A 144 -0.24 -10.92 -4.70
N GLU A 145 0.09 -12.08 -4.12
CA GLU A 145 -0.62 -13.32 -4.42
C GLU A 145 -2.13 -13.22 -4.15
N GLY A 146 -2.93 -13.77 -5.06
CA GLY A 146 -4.39 -13.78 -4.93
C GLY A 146 -5.07 -12.42 -5.12
N ARG A 147 -4.34 -11.35 -5.45
CA ARG A 147 -4.90 -10.00 -5.66
C ARG A 147 -5.00 -9.62 -7.13
N SER A 148 -6.02 -8.85 -7.47
CA SER A 148 -6.21 -8.26 -8.80
C SER A 148 -6.78 -6.85 -8.65
N ASN A 149 -6.44 -5.94 -9.54
CA ASN A 149 -6.93 -4.55 -9.49
C ASN A 149 -8.11 -4.30 -10.44
N MET A 150 -8.63 -5.36 -11.07
CA MET A 150 -9.70 -5.29 -12.03
C MET A 150 -10.52 -6.56 -12.06
N ILE A 151 -11.82 -6.41 -12.34
CA ILE A 151 -12.75 -7.51 -12.59
C ILE A 151 -13.50 -7.18 -13.87
N LEU A 152 -13.47 -8.11 -14.83
CA LEU A 152 -14.36 -8.08 -15.99
C LEU A 152 -15.67 -8.75 -15.61
N ILE A 153 -16.79 -8.10 -15.94
CA ILE A 153 -18.14 -8.59 -15.63
C ILE A 153 -18.96 -8.64 -16.92
N LYS A 154 -19.53 -9.82 -17.22
CA LYS A 154 -20.47 -10.05 -18.32
C LYS A 154 -21.75 -10.60 -17.71
N THR A 155 -22.83 -9.83 -17.83
CA THR A 155 -24.10 -10.14 -17.16
C THR A 155 -25.27 -9.49 -17.89
N SER A 156 -26.46 -10.04 -17.68
CA SER A 156 -27.75 -9.43 -18.04
C SER A 156 -28.35 -8.59 -16.91
N LEU A 157 -27.73 -8.60 -15.73
CA LEU A 157 -28.17 -7.82 -14.57
C LEU A 157 -28.05 -6.32 -14.82
N SER A 158 -28.95 -5.55 -14.24
CA SER A 158 -28.86 -4.09 -14.21
C SER A 158 -27.72 -3.60 -13.32
N THR A 159 -27.28 -2.36 -13.51
CA THR A 159 -26.21 -1.75 -12.71
C THR A 159 -26.49 -1.80 -11.20
N GLU A 160 -27.74 -1.61 -10.78
CA GLU A 160 -28.12 -1.67 -9.36
C GLU A 160 -28.06 -3.10 -8.79
N GLU A 161 -28.43 -4.11 -9.58
CA GLU A 161 -28.30 -5.52 -9.19
C GLU A 161 -26.84 -5.95 -9.11
N ILE A 162 -26.00 -5.47 -10.02
CA ILE A 162 -24.54 -5.69 -9.98
C ILE A 162 -23.97 -5.06 -8.71
N LYS A 163 -24.32 -3.81 -8.41
CA LYS A 163 -23.88 -3.11 -7.19
C LYS A 163 -24.28 -3.88 -5.92
N THR A 164 -25.54 -4.30 -5.84
CA THR A 164 -26.05 -5.10 -4.72
C THR A 164 -25.30 -6.44 -4.57
N THR A 165 -24.92 -7.06 -5.70
CA THR A 165 -24.17 -8.32 -5.71
C THR A 165 -22.72 -8.12 -5.25
N LEU A 166 -22.09 -7.02 -5.69
CA LEU A 166 -20.75 -6.62 -5.25
C LEU A 166 -20.72 -6.36 -3.74
N GLU A 167 -21.66 -5.56 -3.23
CA GLU A 167 -21.74 -5.22 -1.79
C GLU A 167 -21.84 -6.46 -0.89
N LYS A 168 -22.53 -7.52 -1.35
CA LYS A 168 -22.62 -8.80 -0.61
C LYS A 168 -21.36 -9.65 -0.67
N SER A 169 -20.51 -9.43 -1.67
CA SER A 169 -19.31 -10.25 -1.92
C SER A 169 -18.03 -9.60 -1.42
N MET A 170 -18.08 -8.29 -1.13
CA MET A 170 -16.94 -7.51 -0.66
C MET A 170 -16.52 -7.89 0.76
N LYS A 171 -15.21 -8.03 0.95
CA LYS A 171 -14.55 -8.31 2.23
C LYS A 171 -13.55 -7.20 2.55
N LEU A 172 -13.14 -7.08 3.81
CA LEU A 172 -12.12 -6.10 4.23
C LEU A 172 -10.83 -6.21 3.39
N ALA A 173 -10.41 -7.45 3.08
CA ALA A 173 -9.23 -7.72 2.27
C ALA A 173 -9.30 -7.14 0.84
N ASP A 174 -10.50 -6.98 0.27
CA ASP A 174 -10.66 -6.34 -1.05
C ASP A 174 -10.34 -4.82 -1.00
N TYR A 175 -10.39 -4.22 0.20
CA TYR A 175 -9.95 -2.85 0.49
C TYR A 175 -8.52 -2.80 1.06
N GLN A 176 -7.81 -3.93 1.09
CA GLN A 176 -6.52 -4.09 1.76
C GLN A 176 -6.58 -3.67 3.24
N LEU A 177 -7.71 -3.99 3.88
CA LEU A 177 -7.92 -3.82 5.30
C LEU A 177 -7.90 -5.18 6.00
N ASN A 178 -7.31 -5.22 7.19
CA ASN A 178 -7.24 -6.38 8.04
C ASN A 178 -7.74 -6.04 9.44
N LEU A 179 -8.21 -7.08 10.15
CA LEU A 179 -8.74 -6.97 11.50
C LEU A 179 -7.83 -7.75 12.45
N GLU A 180 -7.37 -7.10 13.52
CA GLU A 180 -6.49 -7.71 14.53
C GLU A 180 -7.02 -7.44 15.94
N TRP A 181 -6.93 -8.43 16.83
CA TRP A 181 -7.32 -8.24 18.23
C TRP A 181 -6.15 -7.71 19.03
N LEU A 182 -6.34 -6.56 19.70
CA LEU A 182 -5.34 -5.94 20.55
C LEU A 182 -5.61 -6.28 22.02
N ASP A 183 -4.73 -7.06 22.65
CA ASP A 183 -4.93 -7.54 24.01
C ASP A 183 -4.83 -6.42 25.06
N ALA A 184 -3.91 -5.46 24.97
CA ALA A 184 -3.86 -4.40 25.99
C ALA A 184 -5.04 -3.43 25.88
N ALA A 185 -5.51 -3.16 24.65
CA ALA A 185 -6.65 -2.30 24.40
C ALA A 185 -7.99 -3.00 24.63
N GLN A 186 -8.03 -4.33 24.56
CA GLN A 186 -9.25 -5.16 24.52
C GLN A 186 -10.20 -4.70 23.39
N LYS A 187 -9.63 -4.39 22.23
CA LYS A 187 -10.36 -3.86 21.05
C LYS A 187 -9.88 -4.56 19.78
N TRP A 188 -10.73 -4.54 18.76
CA TRP A 188 -10.33 -4.88 17.40
C TRP A 188 -9.73 -3.65 16.72
N GLU A 189 -8.56 -3.81 16.14
CA GLU A 189 -7.94 -2.84 15.25
C GLU A 189 -8.31 -3.15 13.80
N ILE A 190 -8.67 -2.10 13.05
CA ILE A 190 -8.76 -2.15 11.58
C ILE A 190 -7.52 -1.43 11.05
N LYS A 191 -6.64 -2.17 10.38
CA LYS A 191 -5.40 -1.64 9.79
C LYS A 191 -5.38 -1.83 8.27
N SER A 192 -4.58 -1.03 7.58
CA SER A 192 -4.35 -1.21 6.15
C SER A 192 -2.97 -1.79 5.87
N ASP A 193 -2.89 -2.70 4.90
CA ASP A 193 -1.61 -3.19 4.37
C ASP A 193 -0.81 -2.06 3.68
N ARG A 194 -1.44 -0.93 3.36
CA ARG A 194 -0.82 0.23 2.72
C ARG A 194 -0.26 1.24 3.71
N VAL A 195 -0.18 0.88 5.00
CA VAL A 195 0.11 1.74 6.16
C VAL A 195 -0.98 2.79 6.44
N PHE A 196 -1.50 3.44 5.39
CA PHE A 196 -2.49 4.50 5.47
C PHE A 196 -3.87 4.00 5.06
N ILE A 197 -4.89 4.46 5.79
CA ILE A 197 -6.29 4.31 5.39
C ILE A 197 -6.72 5.56 4.63
N ASP A 198 -7.20 5.39 3.40
CA ASP A 198 -7.70 6.49 2.58
C ASP A 198 -8.83 7.24 3.30
N GLY A 199 -8.85 8.58 3.23
CA GLY A 199 -9.76 9.41 4.03
C GLY A 199 -11.26 9.09 3.86
N GLU A 200 -11.69 8.68 2.66
CA GLU A 200 -13.08 8.26 2.42
C GLU A 200 -13.40 6.90 3.07
N VAL A 201 -12.44 5.98 3.10
CA VAL A 201 -12.56 4.69 3.80
C VAL A 201 -12.60 4.94 5.31
N GLY A 202 -11.72 5.80 5.83
CA GLY A 202 -11.71 6.20 7.24
C GLY A 202 -13.05 6.80 7.68
N LYS A 203 -13.61 7.72 6.89
CA LYS A 203 -14.95 8.28 7.15
C LYS A 203 -16.04 7.21 7.14
N ALA A 204 -16.03 6.30 6.17
CA ALA A 204 -17.00 5.22 6.07
C ALA A 204 -16.95 4.31 7.31
N LEU A 205 -15.73 4.00 7.81
CA LEU A 205 -15.54 3.22 9.03
C LEU A 205 -16.10 3.95 10.26
N THR A 206 -15.74 5.22 10.47
CA THR A 206 -16.19 5.98 11.64
C THR A 206 -17.69 6.29 11.62
N GLN A 207 -18.30 6.38 10.44
CA GLN A 207 -19.75 6.58 10.30
C GLN A 207 -20.53 5.26 10.44
N GLY A 208 -19.99 4.16 9.91
CA GLY A 208 -20.63 2.85 9.94
C GLY A 208 -20.46 2.10 11.26
N ILE A 209 -19.43 2.42 12.03
CA ILE A 209 -19.09 1.78 13.29
C ILE A 209 -19.00 2.87 14.38
N PRO A 210 -20.09 3.12 15.14
CA PRO A 210 -20.12 4.18 16.15
C PRO A 210 -19.06 4.06 17.27
N ALA A 211 -18.51 2.86 17.47
CA ALA A 211 -17.44 2.59 18.44
C ALA A 211 -16.04 2.68 17.84
N ALA A 212 -15.90 3.01 16.55
CA ALA A 212 -14.59 3.16 15.92
C ALA A 212 -13.91 4.44 16.39
N GLU A 213 -12.67 4.30 16.82
CA GLU A 213 -11.84 5.39 17.31
C GLU A 213 -10.70 5.59 16.31
N PRO A 214 -10.66 6.71 15.59
CA PRO A 214 -9.58 6.97 14.65
C PRO A 214 -8.27 7.22 15.42
N VAL A 215 -7.24 6.46 15.08
CA VAL A 215 -5.86 6.66 15.54
C VAL A 215 -5.03 7.08 14.34
N THR A 216 -4.23 8.13 14.50
CA THR A 216 -3.25 8.54 13.49
C THR A 216 -1.87 8.49 14.10
N SER A 217 -0.99 7.65 13.56
CA SER A 217 0.41 7.56 13.97
C SER A 217 1.32 8.11 12.87
N TYR A 218 2.37 8.82 13.27
CA TYR A 218 3.25 9.51 12.34
C TYR A 218 4.70 9.54 12.85
N LEU A 219 5.67 9.44 11.93
CA LEU A 219 7.08 9.57 12.26
C LEU A 219 7.46 11.05 12.42
N VAL A 220 7.84 11.42 13.64
CA VAL A 220 8.40 12.72 14.01
C VAL A 220 9.92 12.65 13.88
N ASN A 221 10.52 13.53 13.09
CA ASN A 221 11.96 13.57 12.84
C ASN A 221 12.75 14.07 14.06
N ASP A 222 12.19 15.02 14.80
CA ASP A 222 12.82 15.62 15.98
C ASP A 222 11.77 16.12 16.98
N ILE A 223 11.97 15.84 18.27
CA ILE A 223 11.27 16.49 19.37
C ILE A 223 12.29 17.33 20.12
N ARG A 224 12.11 18.65 20.14
CA ARG A 224 13.11 19.59 20.66
C ARG A 224 12.59 20.42 21.83
N LEU A 225 13.43 20.58 22.85
CA LEU A 225 13.25 21.52 23.96
C LEU A 225 14.56 22.25 24.24
N GLY A 226 14.64 23.53 23.84
CA GLY A 226 15.88 24.30 23.92
C GLY A 226 16.99 23.64 23.10
N ASP A 227 18.12 23.33 23.74
CA ASP A 227 19.27 22.68 23.11
C ASP A 227 19.19 21.14 23.13
N ARG A 228 18.11 20.56 23.68
CA ARG A 228 17.91 19.10 23.78
C ARG A 228 16.98 18.62 22.69
N SER A 229 17.28 17.43 22.18
CA SER A 229 16.57 16.83 21.07
C SER A 229 16.46 15.32 21.28
N THR A 230 15.29 14.80 20.97
CA THR A 230 14.99 13.38 20.83
C THR A 230 14.69 13.14 19.35
N PRO A 231 15.60 12.50 18.60
CA PRO A 231 15.38 12.22 17.18
C PRO A 231 14.40 11.06 17.01
N TYR A 232 13.71 11.03 15.88
CA TYR A 232 12.95 9.88 15.35
C TYR A 232 12.02 9.20 16.38
N SER A 233 10.77 9.67 16.45
CA SER A 233 9.76 9.12 17.38
C SER A 233 8.43 8.91 16.67
N ILE A 234 7.66 7.92 17.09
CA ILE A 234 6.27 7.77 16.61
C ILE A 234 5.35 8.60 17.51
N GLY A 235 4.71 9.60 16.92
CA GLY A 235 3.66 10.38 17.56
C GLY A 235 2.28 9.83 17.17
N SER A 236 1.44 9.54 18.16
CA SER A 236 0.06 9.09 17.93
C SER A 236 -0.96 10.13 18.40
N ALA A 237 -1.95 10.39 17.55
CA ALA A 237 -3.13 11.19 17.86
C ALA A 237 -4.34 10.28 17.98
N VAL A 238 -5.06 10.41 19.10
CA VAL A 238 -6.27 9.66 19.44
C VAL A 238 -7.22 10.56 20.22
N ASP A 239 -8.52 10.25 20.24
CA ASP A 239 -9.45 10.95 21.14
C ASP A 239 -9.01 10.73 22.59
N PRO A 240 -8.68 11.78 23.36
CA PRO A 240 -8.22 11.62 24.74
C PRO A 240 -9.23 10.89 25.63
N ARG A 241 -10.53 10.94 25.30
CA ARG A 241 -11.60 10.27 26.09
C ARG A 241 -11.71 8.78 25.81
N SER A 242 -11.00 8.28 24.79
CA SER A 242 -11.02 6.87 24.40
C SER A 242 -9.96 6.03 25.12
N VAL A 243 -9.01 6.67 25.78
CA VAL A 243 -7.87 6.04 26.46
C VAL A 243 -7.71 6.60 27.87
N SER A 244 -7.29 5.76 28.82
CA SER A 244 -7.22 6.14 30.24
C SER A 244 -5.98 6.94 30.64
N PHE A 245 -4.97 6.98 29.78
CA PHE A 245 -3.68 7.63 30.08
C PHE A 245 -3.59 9.08 29.58
N LEU A 246 -4.57 9.56 28.79
CA LEU A 246 -4.63 10.95 28.35
C LEU A 246 -5.63 11.76 29.21
N PRO A 247 -5.38 13.06 29.45
CA PRO A 247 -6.38 13.94 30.05
C PRO A 247 -7.56 14.18 29.10
N ASP A 248 -8.80 13.97 29.56
CA ASP A 248 -10.04 14.18 28.77
C ASP A 248 -10.18 15.58 28.14
N ASP A 249 -9.49 16.57 28.73
CA ASP A 249 -9.50 17.98 28.33
C ASP A 249 -8.24 18.41 27.55
N LEU A 250 -7.47 17.46 27.01
CA LEU A 250 -6.28 17.73 26.20
C LEU A 250 -6.61 18.70 25.03
N GLY A 251 -5.92 19.84 25.01
CA GLY A 251 -6.10 20.86 23.98
C GLY A 251 -5.45 20.52 22.64
N ALA A 252 -5.87 21.21 21.56
CA ALA A 252 -5.34 21.00 20.21
C ALA A 252 -3.84 21.38 20.04
N ASP A 253 -3.35 22.33 20.86
CA ASP A 253 -1.95 22.78 20.87
C ASP A 253 -1.17 22.20 22.07
N GLU A 254 -1.68 21.12 22.66
CA GLU A 254 -1.08 20.44 23.79
C GLU A 254 -0.58 19.04 23.40
N ILE A 255 0.43 18.55 24.12
CA ILE A 255 1.01 17.22 23.92
C ILE A 255 1.21 16.51 25.25
N VAL A 256 1.04 15.19 25.25
CA VAL A 256 1.43 14.31 26.35
C VAL A 256 2.70 13.58 25.95
N LEU A 257 3.72 13.66 26.81
CA LEU A 257 4.98 12.93 26.62
C LEU A 257 4.98 11.68 27.50
N ASN A 258 5.60 10.60 27.04
CA ASN A 258 5.94 9.50 27.95
C ASN A 258 7.13 9.90 28.84
N SER A 259 7.36 9.15 29.91
CA SER A 259 8.40 9.44 30.90
C SER A 259 9.80 9.40 30.29
N TRP A 260 10.05 8.54 29.29
CA TRP A 260 11.36 8.43 28.65
C TRP A 260 11.71 9.71 27.86
N ILE A 261 10.79 10.23 27.05
CA ILE A 261 10.98 11.52 26.34
C ILE A 261 11.07 12.67 27.35
N GLY A 262 10.23 12.63 28.40
CA GLY A 262 10.27 13.61 29.49
C GLY A 262 11.65 13.71 30.15
N ASP A 263 12.26 12.56 30.46
CA ASP A 263 13.59 12.48 31.07
C ASP A 263 14.69 12.89 30.09
N ASP A 264 14.61 12.46 28.82
CA ASP A 264 15.58 12.78 27.78
C ASP A 264 15.69 14.30 27.55
N LEU A 265 14.53 14.94 27.39
CA LEU A 265 14.43 16.38 27.19
C LEU A 265 14.54 17.17 28.49
N GLN A 266 14.49 16.53 29.66
CA GLN A 266 14.22 17.17 30.96
C GLN A 266 13.00 18.11 30.91
N ALA A 267 11.97 17.68 30.18
CA ALA A 267 10.74 18.42 30.00
C ALA A 267 9.91 18.43 31.29
N ARG A 268 9.14 19.49 31.48
CA ARG A 268 8.17 19.65 32.56
C ARG A 268 6.81 20.04 32.00
N VAL A 269 5.77 19.75 32.77
CA VAL A 269 4.42 20.25 32.48
C VAL A 269 4.46 21.77 32.34
N GLY A 270 3.96 22.26 31.21
CA GLY A 270 3.94 23.67 30.85
C GLY A 270 5.03 24.11 29.88
N ASP A 271 6.08 23.32 29.68
CA ASP A 271 7.11 23.61 28.68
C ASP A 271 6.54 23.55 27.25
N SER A 272 7.20 24.23 26.32
CA SER A 272 6.85 24.16 24.90
C SER A 272 7.90 23.36 24.15
N VAL A 273 7.48 22.23 23.56
CA VAL A 273 8.32 21.39 22.71
C VAL A 273 8.00 21.66 21.24
N GLN A 274 9.01 21.60 20.40
CA GLN A 274 8.86 21.68 18.95
C GLN A 274 8.98 20.29 18.34
N LEU A 275 8.00 19.90 17.52
CA LEU A 275 8.06 18.72 16.68
C LEU A 275 8.49 19.14 15.27
N THR A 276 9.46 18.45 14.70
CA THR A 276 9.83 18.54 13.29
C THR A 276 9.48 17.24 12.58
N TYR A 277 8.89 17.33 11.39
CA TYR A 277 8.38 16.18 10.65
C TYR A 277 8.37 16.46 9.15
N PHE A 278 8.49 15.42 8.32
CA PHE A 278 8.35 15.58 6.87
C PHE A 278 6.90 15.85 6.48
N GLN A 279 6.70 16.60 5.40
CA GLN A 279 5.44 16.72 4.69
C GLN A 279 5.71 16.66 3.19
N SER A 280 4.80 16.03 2.43
CA SER A 280 4.86 16.01 0.97
C SER A 280 4.69 17.42 0.40
N GLY A 281 5.75 17.92 -0.22
CA GLY A 281 5.78 19.19 -0.94
C GLY A 281 5.46 19.04 -2.44
N PRO A 282 5.65 20.11 -3.22
CA PRO A 282 5.44 20.08 -4.67
C PRO A 282 6.29 18.99 -5.34
N ALA A 283 5.70 18.31 -6.33
CA ALA A 283 6.32 17.20 -7.07
C ALA A 283 6.75 15.99 -6.20
N GLY A 284 6.18 15.83 -5.01
CA GLY A 284 6.45 14.69 -4.13
C GLY A 284 7.74 14.79 -3.31
N LEU A 285 8.42 15.95 -3.32
CA LEU A 285 9.60 16.17 -2.49
C LEU A 285 9.21 16.30 -1.02
N LEU A 286 9.94 15.62 -0.14
CA LEU A 286 9.74 15.73 1.31
C LEU A 286 10.38 17.02 1.83
N VAL A 287 9.59 17.81 2.57
CA VAL A 287 10.05 19.04 3.19
C VAL A 287 9.78 18.96 4.67
N GLU A 288 10.77 19.32 5.50
CA GLU A 288 10.57 19.41 6.94
C GLU A 288 9.64 20.58 7.28
N GLN A 289 8.70 20.32 8.17
CA GLN A 289 7.83 21.29 8.81
C GLN A 289 8.00 21.18 10.31
N SER A 290 7.71 22.27 11.02
CA SER A 290 7.80 22.31 12.48
C SER A 290 6.56 22.92 13.10
N SER A 291 6.07 22.30 14.17
CA SER A 291 4.94 22.78 14.98
C SER A 291 5.31 22.72 16.46
N SER A 292 4.77 23.63 17.28
CA SER A 292 5.08 23.70 18.72
C SER A 292 3.86 23.36 19.55
N TYR A 293 4.06 22.56 20.59
CA TYR A 293 3.01 22.09 21.49
C TYR A 293 3.42 22.33 22.94
N LYS A 294 2.44 22.60 23.79
CA LYS A 294 2.64 22.74 25.23
C LYS A 294 2.53 21.37 25.91
N VAL A 295 3.49 21.01 26.74
CA VAL A 295 3.47 19.76 27.50
C VAL A 295 2.35 19.83 28.54
N ARG A 296 1.29 19.04 28.34
CA ARG A 296 0.13 18.96 29.23
C ARG A 296 0.38 18.02 30.40
N SER A 297 0.93 16.85 30.12
CA SER A 297 1.29 15.85 31.12
C SER A 297 2.48 15.03 30.63
N ILE A 298 3.15 14.41 31.60
CA ILE A 298 4.18 13.38 31.35
C ILE A 298 3.69 12.11 32.04
N ILE A 299 3.56 11.03 31.28
CA ILE A 299 2.94 9.77 31.74
C ILE A 299 3.95 8.64 31.81
N PRO A 300 3.79 7.66 32.73
CA PRO A 300 4.62 6.45 32.72
C PRO A 300 4.46 5.70 31.39
N LEU A 301 5.56 5.13 30.90
CA LEU A 301 5.54 4.23 29.75
C LEU A 301 5.17 2.80 30.21
N GLU A 302 3.90 2.61 30.56
CA GLU A 302 3.37 1.34 31.08
C GLU A 302 1.95 1.04 30.55
N GLY A 303 1.55 -0.23 30.62
CA GLY A 303 0.21 -0.67 30.22
C GLY A 303 -0.11 -0.32 28.76
N LEU A 304 -1.32 0.19 28.50
CA LEU A 304 -1.73 0.58 27.15
C LEU A 304 -0.86 1.71 26.56
N ALA A 305 -0.27 2.59 27.38
CA ALA A 305 0.60 3.66 26.88
C ALA A 305 1.95 3.14 26.35
N ALA A 306 2.35 1.92 26.73
CA ALA A 306 3.56 1.24 26.25
C ALA A 306 3.24 0.13 25.23
N ASP A 307 2.00 0.04 24.75
CA ASP A 307 1.64 -0.99 23.77
C ASP A 307 2.31 -0.70 22.42
N ARG A 308 2.88 -1.74 21.81
CA ARG A 308 3.61 -1.64 20.54
C ARG A 308 2.68 -1.36 19.36
N SER A 309 1.38 -1.62 19.50
CA SER A 309 0.38 -1.41 18.45
C SER A 309 0.17 0.07 18.11
N TRP A 310 0.64 1.01 18.94
CA TRP A 310 0.61 2.43 18.59
C TRP A 310 1.52 2.75 17.40
N MET A 311 2.59 1.97 17.20
CA MET A 311 3.38 2.03 15.98
C MET A 311 2.79 1.06 14.94
N PRO A 312 2.26 1.57 13.81
CA PRO A 312 1.82 0.68 12.75
C PRO A 312 3.03 0.00 12.10
N ASN A 313 2.76 -1.10 11.39
CA ASN A 313 3.78 -1.80 10.61
C ASN A 313 4.26 -0.91 9.45
N PHE A 314 5.25 -0.06 9.72
CA PHE A 314 5.93 0.79 8.75
C PHE A 314 7.01 -0.03 8.04
N PRO A 315 6.86 -0.28 6.72
CA PRO A 315 7.88 -0.98 5.93
C PRO A 315 9.24 -0.30 6.05
N GLY A 316 10.29 -1.11 6.25
CA GLY A 316 11.66 -0.61 6.43
C GLY A 316 11.98 -0.08 7.83
N ILE A 317 10.98 0.11 8.71
CA ILE A 317 11.17 0.53 10.11
C ILE A 317 10.84 -0.62 11.07
N SER A 318 9.64 -1.17 10.97
CA SER A 318 9.13 -2.16 11.93
C SER A 318 9.90 -3.47 11.95
N GLU A 319 10.50 -3.85 10.81
CA GLU A 319 11.28 -5.08 10.65
C GLU A 319 12.74 -4.93 11.11
N ALA A 320 13.22 -3.71 11.35
CA ALA A 320 14.60 -3.45 11.70
C ALA A 320 14.91 -3.94 13.13
N GLU A 321 16.01 -4.70 13.27
CA GLU A 321 16.48 -5.14 14.59
C GLU A 321 16.94 -3.95 15.43
N VAL A 322 17.60 -2.98 14.79
CA VAL A 322 18.08 -1.72 15.40
C VAL A 322 17.63 -0.50 14.59
N PRO A 323 17.40 0.68 15.23
CA PRO A 323 16.93 1.86 14.51
C PRO A 323 17.89 2.40 13.44
N SER A 324 19.19 2.17 13.58
CA SER A 324 20.20 2.58 12.60
C SER A 324 20.10 1.84 11.26
N ASP A 325 19.33 0.76 11.20
CA ASP A 325 19.11 -0.06 10.00
C ASP A 325 17.78 0.28 9.30
N TRP A 326 17.12 1.37 9.69
CA TRP A 326 15.88 1.80 9.05
C TRP A 326 16.10 2.11 7.57
N ASP A 327 15.32 1.45 6.72
CA ASP A 327 15.29 1.64 5.26
C ASP A 327 13.88 1.99 4.79
N ALA A 328 13.36 3.10 5.29
CA ALA A 328 12.00 3.58 4.98
C ALA A 328 11.93 4.39 3.66
N GLY A 329 13.05 4.47 2.92
CA GLY A 329 13.25 5.40 1.79
C GLY A 329 12.98 6.87 2.14
N LEU A 330 13.08 7.22 3.43
CA LEU A 330 13.04 8.57 3.96
C LEU A 330 14.47 9.13 4.06
N PRO A 331 14.69 10.44 3.85
CA PRO A 331 16.00 11.06 4.00
C PRO A 331 16.31 11.28 5.50
N LEU A 332 16.39 10.19 6.26
CA LEU A 332 16.73 10.18 7.68
C LEU A 332 18.25 10.26 7.85
N ASP A 333 18.68 11.09 8.79
CA ASP A 333 20.05 11.17 9.26
C ASP A 333 20.22 10.22 10.45
N LEU A 334 20.45 8.95 10.14
CA LEU A 334 20.53 7.87 11.12
C LEU A 334 21.73 8.02 12.07
N GLU A 335 22.73 8.87 11.75
CA GLU A 335 23.84 9.20 12.65
C GLU A 335 23.38 9.94 13.92
N ARG A 336 22.16 10.47 13.93
CA ARG A 336 21.56 11.13 15.10
C ARG A 336 21.06 10.14 16.15
N ILE A 337 20.89 8.87 15.81
CA ILE A 337 20.43 7.83 16.73
C ILE A 337 21.54 7.56 17.76
N ARG A 338 21.16 7.54 19.04
CA ARG A 338 22.07 7.40 20.18
C ARG A 338 21.89 6.03 20.82
N ASP A 339 22.88 5.55 21.57
CA ASP A 339 22.83 4.24 22.26
C ASP A 339 21.54 4.03 23.08
N LYS A 340 21.08 5.06 23.79
CA LYS A 340 19.84 4.99 24.59
C LYS A 340 18.56 4.87 23.74
N ASP A 341 18.60 5.32 22.49
CA ASP A 341 17.48 5.21 21.54
C ASP A 341 17.39 3.76 21.04
N GLU A 342 18.54 3.09 20.85
CA GLU A 342 18.60 1.64 20.55
C GLU A 342 18.07 0.82 21.74
N GLU A 343 18.51 1.13 22.96
CA GLU A 343 18.01 0.47 24.18
C GLU A 343 16.49 0.62 24.36
N TYR A 344 15.95 1.78 23.93
CA TYR A 344 14.52 2.02 23.92
C TYR A 344 13.83 1.13 22.87
N TRP A 345 14.36 1.08 21.64
CA TRP A 345 13.82 0.28 20.54
C TRP A 345 13.77 -1.22 20.87
N GLU A 346 14.80 -1.78 21.50
CA GLU A 346 14.81 -3.18 21.93
C GLU A 346 13.62 -3.52 22.85
N LYS A 347 13.27 -2.59 23.75
CA LYS A 347 12.24 -2.78 24.76
C LYS A 347 10.84 -2.45 24.25
N PHE A 348 10.69 -1.37 23.49
CA PHE A 348 9.38 -0.79 23.16
C PHE A 348 9.06 -0.80 21.67
N ARG A 349 10.05 -0.94 20.77
CA ARG A 349 9.87 -1.00 19.30
C ARG A 349 9.06 0.17 18.74
N GLY A 350 9.34 1.42 19.14
CA GLY A 350 8.65 2.62 18.65
C GLY A 350 8.37 3.67 19.71
#